data_AF-A0A7S3TMF3-F1
#
_entry.id   AF-A0A7S3TMF3-F1
#
_cell.length_a   1.000
_cell.length_b   1.000
_cell.length_c   1.000
_cell.angle_alpha   90.00
_cell.angle_beta   90.00
_cell.angle_gamma   90.00
#
_symmetry.space_group_name_H-M   'P 1'
#
loop_
_entity.id
_entity.type
_entity.pdbx_description
1 polymer ?
#
loop_
_entity_poly.entity_id
_entity_poly.type
_entity_poly.pdbx_seq_one_letter_code
_entity_poly.pdbx_strand_id
1 'polypeptide(L)'
;AAVAPARSQSIRTLLAHGGGSDMTAAEPPPAGDEAPQDPAGVLVLLVLGLQGMGTLFAFNTIITPLKYYELRFAASPFSSSFESMLSITFNAVALASIVAFQRLQHVIRLRTTIFATLACELVVFATLTVYTLSPLRRPADELHALLEASSTASFTVTLCCTALAAAATGLLNGSVVAYCAMFPARYTQVAVGGMALAGLAVSVAGLATTVPTQNQLVAAGGAGSERDAIAAAGARAR
;
A
#
# COMPACT_ATOMS: atom_id res chain seq x y z
N ALA A 1 -23.01 -9.08 56.98
CA ALA A 1 -24.06 -8.48 56.15
C ALA A 1 -23.52 -8.32 54.74
N ALA A 2 -23.87 -9.24 53.85
CA ALA A 2 -23.39 -9.30 52.47
C ALA A 2 -24.48 -8.76 51.54
N VAL A 3 -24.12 -7.83 50.66
CA VAL A 3 -25.01 -7.24 49.65
C VAL A 3 -24.49 -7.65 48.28
N ALA A 4 -25.36 -8.32 47.53
CA ALA A 4 -25.20 -8.74 46.13
C ALA A 4 -26.60 -8.71 45.47
N PRO A 5 -26.73 -8.53 44.14
CA PRO A 5 -27.41 -7.36 43.59
C PRO A 5 -28.72 -7.63 42.82
N ALA A 6 -29.53 -6.56 42.73
CA ALA A 6 -30.82 -6.45 42.06
C ALA A 6 -30.73 -6.55 40.51
N ARG A 7 -30.58 -7.76 39.98
CA ARG A 7 -30.54 -8.02 38.53
C ARG A 7 -31.57 -9.05 38.03
N SER A 8 -32.58 -9.37 38.83
CA SER A 8 -33.54 -10.46 38.52
C SER A 8 -34.99 -10.02 38.27
N GLN A 9 -35.32 -8.73 38.39
CA GLN A 9 -36.73 -8.28 38.25
C GLN A 9 -37.12 -7.82 36.84
N SER A 10 -36.20 -7.39 35.98
CA SER A 10 -36.55 -6.87 34.64
C SER A 10 -36.85 -7.93 33.57
N ILE A 11 -36.50 -9.21 33.81
CA ILE A 11 -36.71 -10.29 32.81
C ILE A 11 -38.12 -10.89 32.92
N ARG A 12 -38.78 -10.81 34.08
CA ARG A 12 -40.13 -11.35 34.28
C ARG A 12 -41.24 -10.45 33.73
N THR A 13 -40.97 -9.16 33.52
CA THR A 13 -41.93 -8.23 32.92
C THR A 13 -41.98 -8.32 31.39
N LEU A 14 -40.96 -8.91 30.75
CA LEU A 14 -40.87 -9.08 29.30
C LEU A 14 -41.57 -10.35 28.78
N LEU A 15 -42.01 -11.25 29.65
CA LEU A 15 -42.64 -12.53 29.30
C LEU A 15 -44.17 -12.56 29.52
N ALA A 16 -44.78 -11.45 29.94
CA ALA A 16 -46.21 -11.38 30.29
C ALA A 16 -47.09 -10.65 29.25
N HIS A 17 -46.57 -10.28 28.08
CA HIS A 17 -47.34 -9.62 27.00
C HIS A 17 -47.26 -10.40 25.67
N GLY A 18 -47.28 -11.73 25.76
CA GLY A 18 -47.58 -12.59 24.61
C GLY A 18 -49.08 -12.79 24.46
N GLY A 19 -49.72 -12.01 23.58
CA GLY A 19 -51.08 -12.32 23.12
C GLY A 19 -51.88 -11.11 22.63
N GLY A 20 -52.08 -11.02 21.32
CA GLY A 20 -53.15 -10.21 20.72
C GLY A 20 -52.67 -9.11 19.79
N SER A 21 -52.73 -9.40 18.49
CA SER A 21 -53.13 -8.49 17.40
C SER A 21 -52.79 -7.01 17.56
N ASP A 22 -51.69 -6.59 16.95
CA ASP A 22 -51.63 -5.29 16.28
C ASP A 22 -50.56 -5.34 15.19
N MET A 23 -51.06 -5.43 13.95
CA MET A 23 -50.29 -5.24 12.73
C MET A 23 -50.23 -3.73 12.47
N THR A 24 -49.45 -3.03 13.28
CA THR A 24 -49.16 -1.60 13.12
C THR A 24 -47.69 -1.45 12.78
N ALA A 25 -47.48 -0.92 11.57
CA ALA A 25 -46.27 -0.37 11.00
C ALA A 25 -45.00 -0.52 11.85
N ALA A 26 -44.06 -1.34 11.35
CA ALA A 26 -42.66 -1.21 11.72
C ALA A 26 -42.27 0.27 11.57
N GLU A 27 -41.94 0.87 12.70
CA GLU A 27 -41.37 2.21 12.77
C GLU A 27 -40.21 2.26 11.77
N PRO A 28 -40.24 3.16 10.76
CA PRO A 28 -39.17 3.24 9.79
C PRO A 28 -37.86 3.52 10.55
N PRO A 29 -36.74 2.91 10.14
CA PRO A 29 -35.45 3.20 10.75
C PRO A 29 -35.26 4.72 10.75
N PRO A 30 -34.75 5.31 11.85
CA PRO A 30 -34.62 6.76 11.96
C PRO A 30 -33.99 7.27 10.68
N ALA A 31 -34.75 8.13 9.98
CA ALA A 31 -34.35 8.75 8.73
C ALA A 31 -32.92 9.21 8.91
N GLY A 32 -32.03 8.65 8.09
CA GLY A 32 -30.60 8.79 8.26
C GLY A 32 -30.26 10.23 8.51
N ASP A 33 -29.46 10.46 9.56
CA ASP A 33 -28.82 11.73 9.87
C ASP A 33 -28.59 12.47 8.55
N GLU A 34 -29.41 13.48 8.27
CA GLU A 34 -29.10 14.47 7.26
C GLU A 34 -27.84 15.14 7.78
N ALA A 35 -26.70 14.58 7.39
CA ALA A 35 -25.40 15.10 7.70
C ALA A 35 -25.44 16.59 7.35
N PRO A 36 -25.01 17.49 8.26
CA PRO A 36 -25.02 18.91 8.01
C PRO A 36 -24.48 19.17 6.61
N GLN A 37 -25.26 19.87 5.78
CA GLN A 37 -24.95 20.13 4.39
C GLN A 37 -23.80 21.14 4.36
N ASP A 38 -22.60 20.66 4.68
CA ASP A 38 -21.40 21.46 4.71
C ASP A 38 -20.93 21.65 3.26
N PRO A 39 -20.92 22.87 2.71
CA PRO A 39 -20.35 23.13 1.38
C PRO A 39 -18.86 22.75 1.31
N ALA A 40 -18.17 22.62 2.45
CA ALA A 40 -16.81 22.07 2.53
C ALA A 40 -16.77 20.52 2.53
N GLY A 41 -17.90 19.83 2.66
CA GLY A 41 -17.98 18.37 2.74
C GLY A 41 -17.42 17.65 1.51
N VAL A 42 -17.59 18.21 0.31
CA VAL A 42 -16.97 17.68 -0.92
C VAL A 42 -15.44 17.81 -0.86
N LEU A 43 -14.92 18.94 -0.37
CA LEU A 43 -13.48 19.14 -0.21
C LEU A 43 -12.90 18.15 0.82
N VAL A 44 -13.58 17.94 1.94
CA VAL A 44 -13.16 16.97 2.97
C VAL A 44 -13.16 15.55 2.41
N LEU A 45 -14.18 15.16 1.64
CA LEU A 45 -14.21 13.86 0.95
C LEU A 45 -13.04 13.72 -0.04
N LEU A 46 -12.75 14.77 -0.82
CA LEU A 46 -11.65 14.76 -1.78
C LEU A 46 -10.30 14.63 -1.07
N VAL A 47 -10.07 15.42 -0.02
CA VAL A 47 -8.84 15.35 0.79
C VAL A 47 -8.68 13.96 1.43
N LEU A 48 -9.73 13.37 1.99
CA LEU A 48 -9.67 12.03 2.57
C LEU A 48 -9.48 10.94 1.53
N GLY A 49 -10.09 11.07 0.35
CA GLY A 49 -9.86 10.18 -0.78
C GLY A 49 -8.41 10.25 -1.27
N LEU A 50 -7.88 11.46 -1.44
CA LEU A 50 -6.48 11.68 -1.82
C LEU A 50 -5.50 11.20 -0.75
N GLN A 51 -5.84 11.39 0.52
CA GLN A 51 -5.08 10.87 1.65
C GLN A 51 -5.03 9.34 1.62
N GLY A 52 -6.18 8.70 1.36
CA GLY A 52 -6.29 7.25 1.16
C GLY A 52 -5.46 6.74 -0.02
N MET A 53 -5.47 7.48 -1.14
CA MET A 53 -4.61 7.16 -2.29
C MET A 53 -3.13 7.22 -1.91
N GLY A 54 -2.69 8.29 -1.25
CA GLY A 54 -1.30 8.48 -0.84
C GLY A 54 -0.76 7.32 0.02
N THR A 55 -1.57 6.86 0.98
CA THR A 55 -1.20 5.75 1.90
C THR A 55 -0.72 4.49 1.19
N LEU A 56 -1.38 4.11 0.09
CA LEU A 56 -1.13 2.84 -0.59
C LEU A 56 -0.34 3.02 -1.89
N PHE A 57 -0.36 4.20 -2.49
CA PHE A 57 0.40 4.50 -3.69
C PHE A 57 1.90 4.32 -3.50
N ALA A 58 2.42 4.82 -2.37
CA ALA A 58 3.80 4.70 -1.95
C ALA A 58 4.22 3.21 -1.89
N PHE A 59 3.56 2.40 -1.07
CA PHE A 59 3.91 0.99 -0.98
C PHE A 59 3.77 0.25 -2.31
N ASN A 60 2.66 0.46 -3.03
CA ASN A 60 2.41 -0.24 -4.29
C ASN A 60 3.51 0.05 -5.31
N THR A 61 4.01 1.28 -5.37
CA THR A 61 5.11 1.66 -6.29
C THR A 61 6.43 0.99 -5.92
N ILE A 62 6.67 0.73 -4.63
CA ILE A 62 7.88 0.03 -4.18
C ILE A 62 7.88 -1.44 -4.61
N ILE A 63 6.74 -2.13 -4.55
CA ILE A 63 6.66 -3.58 -4.85
C ILE A 63 6.46 -3.91 -6.32
N THR A 64 5.90 -2.99 -7.11
CA THR A 64 5.53 -3.22 -8.51
C THR A 64 6.69 -3.51 -9.46
N PRO A 65 7.88 -2.87 -9.35
CA PRO A 65 8.95 -3.11 -10.30
C PRO A 65 9.77 -4.36 -9.94
N LEU A 66 9.15 -5.55 -9.95
CA LEU A 66 9.83 -6.82 -9.69
C LEU A 66 11.04 -7.03 -10.61
N LYS A 67 10.88 -6.70 -11.91
CA LYS A 67 11.94 -6.88 -12.89
C LYS A 67 13.18 -6.01 -12.62
N TYR A 68 12.97 -4.82 -12.05
CA TYR A 68 14.06 -3.96 -11.61
C TYR A 68 14.86 -4.64 -10.50
N TYR A 69 14.19 -5.19 -9.49
CA TYR A 69 14.87 -5.87 -8.38
C TYR A 69 15.54 -7.16 -8.81
N GLU A 70 14.93 -7.95 -9.70
CA GLU A 70 15.56 -9.11 -10.30
C GLU A 70 16.90 -8.74 -10.96
N LEU A 71 16.91 -7.71 -11.81
CA LEU A 71 18.13 -7.28 -12.49
C LEU A 71 19.14 -6.63 -11.53
N ARG A 72 18.67 -5.87 -10.54
CA ARG A 72 19.50 -5.16 -9.57
C ARG A 72 20.17 -6.11 -8.56
N PHE A 73 19.51 -7.21 -8.22
CA PHE A 73 19.94 -8.18 -7.22
C PHE A 73 20.32 -9.54 -7.80
N ALA A 74 20.40 -9.68 -9.12
CA ALA A 74 20.78 -10.92 -9.82
C ALA A 74 22.11 -11.51 -9.34
N ALA A 75 23.06 -10.64 -8.97
CA ALA A 75 24.36 -11.03 -8.45
C ALA A 75 24.38 -11.34 -6.94
N SER A 76 23.29 -11.06 -6.22
CA SER A 76 23.19 -11.33 -4.78
C SER A 76 22.66 -12.75 -4.53
N PRO A 77 23.04 -13.38 -3.41
CA PRO A 77 22.49 -14.68 -3.01
C PRO A 77 20.98 -14.61 -2.69
N PHE A 78 20.39 -13.41 -2.63
CA PHE A 78 18.97 -13.19 -2.30
C PHE A 78 18.08 -13.05 -3.54
N SER A 79 18.62 -13.24 -4.75
CA SER A 79 17.89 -13.04 -6.01
C SER A 79 16.61 -13.87 -6.15
N SER A 80 16.52 -15.04 -5.52
CA SER A 80 15.34 -15.92 -5.60
C SER A 80 14.29 -15.65 -4.52
N SER A 81 14.65 -14.91 -3.47
CA SER A 81 13.83 -14.74 -2.26
C SER A 81 13.48 -13.28 -1.96
N PHE A 82 13.96 -12.33 -2.78
CA PHE A 82 13.79 -10.89 -2.52
C PHE A 82 12.31 -10.50 -2.38
N GLU A 83 11.44 -10.99 -3.27
CA GLU A 83 10.01 -10.65 -3.26
C GLU A 83 9.34 -11.11 -1.98
N SER A 84 9.65 -12.32 -1.55
CA SER A 84 9.14 -12.90 -0.30
C SER A 84 9.66 -12.12 0.91
N MET A 85 10.96 -11.78 0.94
CA MET A 85 11.56 -11.00 2.02
C MET A 85 10.98 -9.59 2.12
N LEU A 86 10.77 -8.89 1.00
CA LEU A 86 10.14 -7.58 0.97
C LEU A 86 8.69 -7.65 1.44
N SER A 87 7.93 -8.63 0.97
CA SER A 87 6.52 -8.81 1.33
C SER A 87 6.34 -9.16 2.81
N ILE A 88 7.14 -10.09 3.33
CA ILE A 88 7.11 -10.49 4.75
C ILE A 88 7.52 -9.30 5.63
N THR A 89 8.61 -8.62 5.28
CA THR A 89 9.09 -7.44 6.03
C THR A 89 8.01 -6.37 6.08
N PHE A 90 7.40 -6.06 4.94
CA PHE A 90 6.34 -5.07 4.90
C PHE A 90 5.15 -5.47 5.75
N ASN A 91 4.59 -6.66 5.55
CA ASN A 91 3.39 -7.10 6.28
C ASN A 91 3.65 -7.21 7.79
N ALA A 92 4.79 -7.78 8.19
CA ALA A 92 5.14 -7.93 9.60
C ALA A 92 5.33 -6.57 10.29
N VAL A 93 6.07 -5.64 9.67
CA VAL A 93 6.32 -4.32 10.24
C VAL A 93 5.08 -3.45 10.22
N ALA A 94 4.27 -3.48 9.16
CA ALA A 94 3.00 -2.76 9.10
C ALA A 94 2.04 -3.25 10.20
N LEU A 95 1.90 -4.56 10.38
CA LEU A 95 1.08 -5.14 11.43
C LEU A 95 1.59 -4.74 12.83
N ALA A 96 2.89 -4.88 13.07
CA ALA A 96 3.51 -4.47 14.34
C ALA A 96 3.28 -2.99 14.62
N SER A 97 3.34 -2.15 13.60
CA SER A 97 3.15 -0.70 13.71
C SER A 97 1.70 -0.32 14.01
N ILE A 98 0.72 -1.02 13.42
CA ILE A 98 -0.70 -0.86 13.77
C ILE A 98 -0.95 -1.24 15.22
N VAL A 99 -0.40 -2.37 15.69
CA VAL A 99 -0.54 -2.81 17.09
C VAL A 99 0.12 -1.81 18.05
N ALA A 100 1.33 -1.33 17.71
CA ALA A 100 2.01 -0.29 18.48
C ALA A 100 1.19 1.01 18.51
N PHE A 101 0.59 1.42 17.39
CA PHE A 101 -0.26 2.59 17.30
C PHE A 101 -1.45 2.53 18.26
N GLN A 102 -2.12 1.38 18.37
CA GLN A 102 -3.22 1.20 19.32
C GLN A 102 -2.81 1.43 20.78
N ARG A 103 -1.55 1.17 21.14
CA ARG A 103 -1.03 1.46 22.49
C ARG A 103 -0.70 2.94 22.67
N LEU A 104 -0.21 3.60 21.61
CA LEU A 104 0.26 4.99 21.66
C LEU A 104 -0.82 6.03 21.31
N GLN A 105 -2.00 5.59 20.87
CA GLN A 105 -3.10 6.46 20.44
C GLN A 105 -3.55 7.49 21.49
N HIS A 106 -3.39 7.18 22.78
CA HIS A 106 -3.76 8.08 23.87
C HIS A 106 -2.75 9.20 24.12
N VAL A 107 -1.52 9.04 23.63
CA VAL A 107 -0.40 9.96 23.91
C VAL A 107 -0.08 10.84 22.70
N ILE A 108 -0.31 10.34 21.48
CA ILE A 108 0.08 11.02 20.25
C ILE A 108 -1.11 11.71 19.59
N ARG A 109 -0.93 12.95 19.13
CA ARG A 109 -1.94 13.67 18.34
C ARG A 109 -2.00 13.11 16.92
N LEU A 110 -3.20 12.73 16.46
CA LEU A 110 -3.40 12.14 15.12
C LEU A 110 -2.81 13.00 13.99
N ARG A 111 -3.00 14.32 14.06
CA ARG A 111 -2.48 15.25 13.04
C ARG A 111 -0.97 15.20 12.91
N THR A 112 -0.24 15.20 14.04
CA THR A 112 1.23 15.14 14.01
C THR A 112 1.71 13.80 13.49
N THR A 113 1.01 12.70 13.80
CA THR A 113 1.33 11.37 13.25
C THR A 113 1.21 11.38 11.74
N ILE A 114 0.10 11.88 11.19
CA ILE A 114 -0.15 11.91 9.73
C ILE A 114 0.94 12.69 9.01
N PHE A 115 1.30 13.89 9.48
CA PHE A 115 2.37 14.67 8.85
C PHE A 115 3.75 14.02 9.00
N ALA A 116 4.04 13.43 10.16
CA ALA A 116 5.31 12.75 10.40
C ALA A 116 5.48 11.50 9.52
N THR A 117 4.42 10.71 9.34
CA THR A 117 4.46 9.52 8.48
C THR A 117 4.56 9.89 7.01
N LEU A 118 3.84 10.92 6.55
CA LEU A 118 3.99 11.45 5.19
C LEU A 118 5.40 11.98 4.93
N ALA A 119 5.99 12.71 5.88
CA ALA A 119 7.38 13.17 5.77
C ALA A 119 8.38 12.00 5.74
N CYS A 120 8.14 10.97 6.54
CA CYS A 120 8.93 9.73 6.52
C CYS A 120 8.85 9.03 5.15
N GLU A 121 7.64 8.86 4.61
CA GLU A 121 7.42 8.27 3.28
C GLU A 121 8.13 9.07 2.20
N LEU A 122 8.09 10.41 2.25
CA LEU A 122 8.80 11.27 1.32
C LEU A 122 10.32 11.06 1.38
N VAL A 123 10.90 10.96 2.58
CA VAL A 123 12.34 10.71 2.77
C VAL A 123 12.73 9.32 2.25
N VAL A 124 11.93 8.30 2.54
CA VAL A 124 12.15 6.94 2.03
C VAL A 124 12.13 6.92 0.51
N PHE A 125 11.13 7.56 -0.10
CA PHE A 125 11.00 7.65 -1.56
C PHE A 125 12.13 8.43 -2.20
N ALA A 126 12.53 9.56 -1.62
CA ALA A 126 13.67 10.33 -2.09
C ALA A 126 14.96 9.50 -2.02
N THR A 127 15.17 8.76 -0.94
CA THR A 127 16.33 7.87 -0.77
C THR A 127 16.34 6.77 -1.82
N LEU A 128 15.22 6.06 -2.00
CA LEU A 128 15.10 5.02 -3.04
C LEU A 128 15.34 5.60 -4.44
N THR A 129 14.82 6.79 -4.73
CA THR A 129 15.00 7.48 -6.01
C THR A 129 16.47 7.84 -6.25
N VAL A 130 17.19 8.35 -5.24
CA VAL A 130 18.63 8.63 -5.38
C VAL A 130 19.41 7.33 -5.61
N TYR A 131 19.08 6.26 -4.89
CA TYR A 131 19.72 4.97 -5.05
C TYR A 131 19.46 4.34 -6.42
N THR A 132 18.26 4.49 -6.99
CA THR A 132 17.91 3.97 -8.31
C THR A 132 18.53 4.80 -9.45
N LEU A 133 18.62 6.12 -9.32
CA LEU A 133 19.25 6.99 -10.34
C LEU A 133 20.78 7.00 -10.29
N SER A 134 21.39 6.75 -9.12
CA SER A 134 22.85 6.77 -8.97
C SER A 134 23.64 5.89 -9.96
N PRO A 135 23.24 4.62 -10.24
CA PRO A 135 23.94 3.80 -11.23
C PRO A 135 23.72 4.25 -12.68
N LEU A 136 22.59 4.88 -13.01
CA LEU A 136 22.27 5.32 -14.38
C LEU A 136 23.16 6.48 -14.88
N ARG A 137 23.88 7.14 -13.98
CA ARG A 137 24.79 8.26 -14.30
C ARG A 137 26.19 7.81 -14.70
N ARG A 138 26.52 6.51 -14.62
CA ARG A 138 27.85 5.98 -14.92
C ARG A 138 27.90 5.22 -16.25
N PRO A 139 29.05 5.20 -16.95
CA PRO A 139 29.23 4.44 -18.18
C PRO A 139 28.98 2.94 -17.98
N ALA A 140 28.40 2.28 -18.99
CA ALA A 140 27.86 0.92 -18.93
C ALA A 140 28.90 -0.17 -18.58
N ASP A 141 30.18 0.08 -18.85
CA ASP A 141 31.26 -0.90 -18.65
C ASP A 141 31.66 -1.04 -17.16
N GLU A 142 31.53 0.02 -16.36
CA GLU A 142 31.77 -0.01 -14.91
C GLU A 142 30.51 -0.40 -14.11
N LEU A 143 29.36 -0.34 -14.76
CA LEU A 143 28.06 -0.54 -14.12
C LEU A 143 27.90 -1.98 -13.59
N HIS A 144 28.30 -2.98 -14.38
CA HIS A 144 28.19 -4.40 -13.99
C HIS A 144 29.07 -4.75 -12.78
N ALA A 145 30.33 -4.31 -12.76
CA ALA A 145 31.25 -4.56 -11.63
C ALA A 145 30.78 -3.89 -10.33
N LEU A 146 30.20 -2.69 -10.42
CA LEU A 146 29.64 -1.98 -9.27
C LEU A 146 28.30 -2.57 -8.79
N LEU A 147 27.49 -3.07 -9.72
CA LEU A 147 26.25 -3.79 -9.42
C LEU A 147 26.53 -5.05 -8.61
N GLU A 148 27.57 -5.81 -8.96
CA GLU A 148 28.00 -7.00 -8.24
C GLU A 148 28.58 -6.67 -6.86
N ALA A 149 29.55 -5.72 -6.80
CA ALA A 149 30.21 -5.35 -5.54
C ALA A 149 29.27 -4.72 -4.51
N SER A 150 28.24 -3.99 -4.96
CA SER A 150 27.31 -3.26 -4.09
C SER A 150 25.92 -3.91 -3.99
N SER A 151 25.74 -5.13 -4.49
CA SER A 151 24.42 -5.78 -4.56
C SER A 151 23.81 -6.00 -3.17
N THR A 152 24.58 -6.55 -2.24
CA THR A 152 24.13 -6.82 -0.86
C THR A 152 23.82 -5.53 -0.08
N ALA A 153 24.67 -4.51 -0.21
CA ALA A 153 24.45 -3.22 0.45
C ALA A 153 23.18 -2.53 -0.06
N SER A 154 22.95 -2.57 -1.38
CA SER A 154 21.74 -2.02 -2.00
C SER A 154 20.49 -2.78 -1.55
N PHE A 155 20.58 -4.11 -1.42
CA PHE A 155 19.49 -4.94 -0.92
C PHE A 155 19.14 -4.61 0.53
N THR A 156 20.12 -4.49 1.43
CA THR A 156 19.90 -4.09 2.82
C THR A 156 19.26 -2.70 2.91
N VAL A 157 19.74 -1.73 2.14
CA VAL A 157 19.15 -0.37 2.11
C VAL A 157 17.70 -0.41 1.65
N THR A 158 17.39 -1.14 0.58
CA THR A 158 16.01 -1.32 0.11
C THR A 158 15.15 -1.96 1.19
N LEU A 159 15.63 -3.02 1.87
CA LEU A 159 14.91 -3.70 2.93
C LEU A 159 14.63 -2.77 4.13
N CYS A 160 15.61 -1.97 4.54
CA CYS A 160 15.44 -0.95 5.57
C CYS A 160 14.43 0.13 5.16
N CYS A 161 14.50 0.60 3.91
CA CYS A 161 13.53 1.55 3.35
C CYS A 161 12.12 0.96 3.33
N THR A 162 11.98 -0.30 2.93
CA THR A 162 10.70 -1.03 2.95
C THR A 162 10.16 -1.18 4.37
N ALA A 163 11.00 -1.49 5.35
CA ALA A 163 10.58 -1.57 6.76
C ALA A 163 10.12 -0.20 7.29
N LEU A 164 10.84 0.88 6.99
CA LEU A 164 10.46 2.24 7.38
C LEU A 164 9.15 2.68 6.70
N ALA A 165 9.00 2.40 5.40
CA ALA A 165 7.76 2.63 4.68
C ALA A 165 6.61 1.84 5.29
N ALA A 166 6.80 0.55 5.60
CA ALA A 166 5.79 -0.29 6.24
C ALA A 166 5.33 0.27 7.59
N ALA A 167 6.27 0.76 8.39
CA ALA A 167 5.94 1.37 9.67
C ALA A 167 5.15 2.67 9.50
N ALA A 168 5.58 3.52 8.57
CA ALA A 168 4.88 4.77 8.24
C ALA A 168 3.47 4.51 7.70
N THR A 169 3.32 3.57 6.76
CA THR A 169 2.03 3.20 6.18
C THR A 169 1.09 2.58 7.22
N GLY A 170 1.59 1.72 8.12
CA GLY A 170 0.79 1.15 9.21
C GLY A 170 0.26 2.22 10.16
N LEU A 171 1.13 3.16 10.57
CA LEU A 171 0.77 4.30 11.42
C LEU A 171 -0.20 5.26 10.72
N LEU A 172 0.04 5.53 9.43
CA LEU A 172 -0.77 6.44 8.64
C LEU A 172 -2.17 5.87 8.41
N ASN A 173 -2.28 4.59 8.05
CA ASN A 173 -3.55 3.90 7.87
C ASN A 173 -4.36 3.90 9.18
N GLY A 174 -3.73 3.55 10.31
CA GLY A 174 -4.36 3.60 11.62
C GLY A 174 -4.85 5.00 11.99
N SER A 175 -4.04 6.04 11.70
CA SER A 175 -4.39 7.43 11.98
C SER A 175 -5.53 7.95 11.10
N VAL A 176 -5.54 7.60 9.81
CA VAL A 176 -6.60 8.00 8.87
C VAL A 176 -7.92 7.34 9.23
N VAL A 177 -7.92 6.04 9.53
CA VAL A 177 -9.13 5.32 9.95
C VAL A 177 -9.66 5.87 11.27
N ALA A 178 -8.79 6.12 12.25
CA ALA A 178 -9.19 6.74 13.53
C ALA A 178 -9.74 8.16 13.34
N TYR A 179 -9.20 8.93 12.40
CA TYR A 179 -9.71 10.25 12.05
C TYR A 179 -11.08 10.18 11.36
N CYS A 180 -11.26 9.27 10.40
CA CYS A 180 -12.52 9.06 9.70
C CYS A 180 -13.62 8.54 10.63
N ALA A 181 -13.29 7.82 11.70
CA ALA A 181 -14.26 7.36 12.71
C ALA A 181 -14.94 8.50 13.48
N MET A 182 -14.40 9.72 13.43
CA MET A 182 -15.04 10.93 13.98
C MET A 182 -16.11 11.52 13.05
N PHE A 183 -16.21 11.05 11.81
CA PHE A 183 -17.13 11.53 10.77
C PHE A 183 -18.17 10.45 10.42
N PRO A 184 -19.26 10.82 9.71
CA PRO A 184 -20.19 9.84 9.15
C PRO A 184 -19.51 8.78 8.29
N ALA A 185 -20.08 7.57 8.24
CA ALA A 185 -19.48 6.40 7.58
C ALA A 185 -19.06 6.62 6.11
N ARG A 186 -19.69 7.56 5.40
CA ARG A 186 -19.35 7.95 4.02
C ARG A 186 -17.89 8.39 3.87
N TYR A 187 -17.32 9.07 4.87
CA TYR A 187 -15.94 9.57 4.79
C TYR A 187 -14.92 8.44 4.87
N THR A 188 -15.15 7.44 5.73
CA THR A 188 -14.34 6.21 5.78
C THR A 188 -14.40 5.46 4.46
N GLN A 189 -15.58 5.35 3.83
CA GLN A 189 -15.73 4.69 2.53
C GLN A 189 -14.93 5.38 1.43
N VAL A 190 -14.91 6.72 1.40
CA VAL A 190 -14.12 7.46 0.40
C VAL A 190 -12.62 7.32 0.64
N ALA A 191 -12.17 7.34 1.90
CA ALA A 191 -10.76 7.11 2.23
C ALA A 191 -10.30 5.71 1.81
N VAL A 192 -11.07 4.67 2.13
CA VAL A 192 -10.80 3.28 1.71
C VAL A 192 -10.94 3.11 0.19
N GLY A 193 -11.88 3.80 -0.44
CA GLY A 193 -12.00 3.84 -1.90
C GLY A 193 -10.76 4.42 -2.57
N GLY A 194 -10.18 5.48 -2.00
CA GLY A 194 -8.91 6.06 -2.45
C GLY A 194 -7.75 5.06 -2.40
N MET A 195 -7.66 4.26 -1.34
CA MET A 195 -6.66 3.19 -1.21
C MET A 195 -6.73 2.18 -2.37
N ALA A 196 -7.94 1.78 -2.77
CA ALA A 196 -8.16 0.89 -3.90
C ALA A 196 -7.76 1.54 -5.25
N LEU A 197 -8.10 2.82 -5.44
CA LEU A 197 -7.72 3.57 -6.65
C LEU A 197 -6.20 3.68 -6.81
N ALA A 198 -5.44 3.81 -5.73
CA ALA A 198 -3.98 3.81 -5.78
C ALA A 198 -3.42 2.48 -6.30
N GLY A 199 -4.00 1.34 -5.89
CA GLY A 199 -3.62 0.03 -6.43
C GLY A 199 -3.87 -0.10 -7.93
N LEU A 200 -4.99 0.42 -8.41
CA LEU A 200 -5.29 0.46 -9.85
C LEU A 200 -4.31 1.35 -10.61
N ALA A 201 -4.03 2.56 -10.10
CA ALA A 201 -3.11 3.49 -10.75
C ALA A 201 -1.71 2.89 -10.92
N VAL A 202 -1.20 2.21 -9.88
CA VAL A 202 0.10 1.55 -9.95
C VAL A 202 0.09 0.33 -10.87
N SER A 203 -1.00 -0.45 -10.89
CA SER A 203 -1.13 -1.58 -11.83
C SER A 203 -1.08 -1.11 -13.29
N VAL A 204 -1.76 0.00 -13.61
CA VAL A 204 -1.71 0.63 -14.93
C VAL A 204 -0.30 1.14 -15.26
N ALA A 205 0.39 1.77 -14.30
CA ALA A 205 1.78 2.19 -14.47
C ALA A 205 2.72 1.00 -14.73
N GLY A 206 2.53 -0.11 -14.00
CA GLY A 206 3.24 -1.36 -14.23
C GLY A 206 3.07 -1.87 -15.66
N LEU A 207 1.84 -1.94 -16.15
CA LEU A 207 1.54 -2.31 -17.55
C LEU A 207 2.19 -1.36 -18.55
N ALA A 208 2.13 -0.04 -18.30
CA ALA A 208 2.76 0.95 -19.17
C ALA A 208 4.28 0.78 -19.27
N THR A 209 4.94 0.26 -18.23
CA THR A 209 6.40 0.01 -18.23
C THR A 209 6.79 -1.36 -18.83
N THR A 210 5.94 -2.36 -18.74
CA THR A 210 6.25 -3.72 -19.23
C THR A 210 5.96 -3.88 -20.72
N VAL A 211 4.89 -3.28 -21.25
CA VAL A 211 4.49 -3.39 -22.66
C VAL A 211 5.58 -2.90 -23.64
N PRO A 212 6.23 -1.74 -23.44
CA PRO A 212 7.32 -1.30 -24.33
C PRO A 212 8.53 -2.22 -24.26
N THR A 213 8.86 -2.72 -23.07
CA THR A 213 10.00 -3.62 -22.84
C THR A 213 9.81 -4.97 -23.53
N GLN A 214 8.61 -5.55 -23.46
CA GLN A 214 8.29 -6.78 -24.20
C GLN A 214 8.33 -6.57 -25.71
N ASN A 215 7.83 -5.43 -26.21
CA ASN A 215 7.87 -5.12 -27.63
C ASN A 215 9.30 -5.00 -28.16
N GLN A 216 10.22 -4.40 -27.37
CA GLN A 216 11.64 -4.34 -27.71
C GLN A 216 12.33 -5.71 -27.69
N LEU A 217 12.00 -6.58 -26.72
CA LEU A 217 12.55 -7.93 -26.64
C LEU A 217 12.09 -8.82 -27.80
N VAL A 218 10.82 -8.70 -28.22
CA VAL A 218 10.29 -9.42 -29.38
C VAL A 218 10.90 -8.90 -30.68
N ALA A 219 11.05 -7.58 -30.82
CA ALA A 219 11.71 -6.98 -31.98
C ALA A 219 13.20 -7.37 -32.06
N ALA A 220 13.92 -7.39 -30.93
CA ALA A 220 15.31 -7.82 -30.85
C ALA A 220 15.49 -9.32 -31.10
N GLY A 221 14.58 -10.17 -30.59
CA GLY A 221 14.58 -11.61 -30.85
C GLY A 221 14.29 -11.94 -32.32
N GLY A 222 13.39 -11.19 -32.97
CA GLY A 222 13.14 -11.30 -34.41
C GLY A 222 14.36 -10.89 -35.24
N ALA A 223 14.99 -9.76 -34.91
CA ALA A 223 16.19 -9.28 -35.60
C ALA A 223 17.42 -10.19 -35.41
N GLY A 224 17.55 -10.84 -34.25
CA GLY A 224 18.60 -11.84 -33.99
C GLY A 224 18.41 -13.10 -34.83
N SER A 225 17.19 -13.64 -34.87
CA SER A 225 16.86 -14.82 -35.69
C SER A 225 17.05 -14.58 -37.18
N GLU A 226 16.78 -13.36 -37.67
CA GLU A 226 16.94 -13.00 -39.07
C GLU A 226 18.43 -12.84 -39.46
N ARG A 227 19.25 -12.26 -38.58
CA ARG A 227 20.71 -12.18 -38.75
C ARG A 227 21.38 -13.55 -38.75
N ASP A 228 20.96 -14.45 -37.87
CA ASP A 228 21.50 -15.81 -37.78
C ASP A 228 21.11 -16.65 -39.00
N ALA A 229 19.90 -16.45 -39.54
CA ALA A 229 19.46 -17.08 -40.79
C ALA A 229 20.27 -16.60 -42.01
N ILE A 230 20.56 -15.30 -42.10
CA ILE A 230 21.39 -14.73 -43.19
C ILE A 230 22.85 -15.21 -43.07
N ALA A 231 23.40 -15.29 -41.86
CA ALA A 231 24.75 -15.82 -41.63
C ALA A 231 24.85 -17.31 -42.00
N ALA A 232 23.85 -18.11 -41.64
CA ALA A 232 23.78 -19.53 -42.00
C ALA A 232 23.62 -19.75 -43.51
N ALA A 233 22.87 -18.89 -44.21
CA ALA A 233 22.74 -18.93 -45.66
C ALA A 233 24.05 -18.54 -46.37
N GLY A 234 24.77 -17.53 -45.86
CA GLY A 234 26.07 -17.11 -46.39
C GLY A 234 27.18 -18.14 -46.18
N ALA A 235 27.13 -18.90 -45.09
CA ALA A 235 28.10 -19.97 -44.78
C ALA A 235 27.91 -21.23 -45.64
N ARG A 236 26.69 -21.49 -46.16
CA ARG A 236 26.39 -22.61 -47.06
C ARG A 236 26.69 -22.31 -48.54
N ALA A 237 26.97 -21.05 -48.88
CA ALA A 237 27.25 -20.61 -50.24
C ALA A 237 28.77 -20.49 -50.56
N ARG A 238 29.64 -20.89 -49.63
CA ARG A 238 31.09 -21.04 -49.81
C ARG A 238 31.48 -22.50 -49.74
#